data_AF-B9RRE0-F1
#
_entry.id   AF-B9RRE0-F1
#
_cell.length_a   1.000
_cell.length_b   1.000
_cell.length_c   1.000
_cell.angle_alpha   90.00
_cell.angle_beta   90.00
_cell.angle_gamma   90.00
#
_symmetry.space_group_name_H-M   'P 1'
#
loop_
_entity.id
_entity.type
_entity.pdbx_description
1 polymer ?
#
loop_
_entity_poly.entity_id
_entity_poly.type
_entity_poly.pdbx_seq_one_letter_code
_entity_poly.pdbx_strand_id
1 'polypeptide(L)'
;MAFEEFKAIYGEPKAEWVTNSSVLGSVPLRRFLMHVFAPDYYHLKFLATDFHSNTFHALKSVVQLEDMRDSIGIGGSWSDFVDYIIASVKSEDVKLVLEKRSDSDGPTCAKLVAQKAKGMPVISISLTKLEDSAANNALENLSFSLFKALKSAQNLNRDFDS
;
A
#
# COMPACT_ATOMS: atom_id res chain seq x y z
N MET A 1 7.12 0.70 -21.10
CA MET A 1 6.61 1.89 -20.37
C MET A 1 6.88 1.71 -18.87
N ALA A 2 6.81 2.76 -18.03
CA ALA A 2 7.38 2.74 -16.67
C ALA A 2 6.84 1.61 -15.75
N PHE A 3 5.56 1.23 -15.89
CA PHE A 3 4.93 0.15 -15.10
C PHE A 3 4.32 -0.98 -15.95
N GLU A 4 4.77 -1.15 -17.20
CA GLU A 4 4.18 -2.11 -18.14
C GLU A 4 4.15 -3.56 -17.65
N GLU A 5 5.17 -3.97 -16.89
CA GLU A 5 5.30 -5.32 -16.34
C GLU A 5 5.00 -5.37 -14.83
N PHE A 6 4.45 -4.29 -14.26
CA PHE A 6 4.20 -4.21 -12.83
C PHE A 6 3.10 -5.19 -12.41
N LYS A 7 3.46 -6.21 -11.64
CA LYS A 7 2.51 -7.16 -11.06
C LYS A 7 1.93 -6.59 -9.78
N ALA A 8 0.60 -6.64 -9.65
CA ALA A 8 -0.09 -6.25 -8.43
C ALA A 8 0.48 -6.97 -7.20
N ILE A 9 0.67 -6.22 -6.12
CA ILE A 9 1.22 -6.70 -4.86
C ILE A 9 0.13 -6.62 -3.81
N TYR A 10 -0.06 -7.72 -3.09
CA TYR A 10 -0.95 -7.81 -1.95
C TYR A 10 -0.09 -8.04 -0.71
N GLY A 11 -0.45 -7.41 0.40
CA GLY A 11 0.26 -7.57 1.66
C GLY A 11 -0.62 -7.17 2.84
N GLU A 12 -0.17 -7.51 4.04
CA GLU A 12 -0.90 -7.19 5.26
C GLU A 12 -0.02 -6.29 6.15
N PRO A 13 -0.11 -4.96 6.00
CA PRO A 13 0.72 -4.05 6.77
C PRO A 13 0.34 -4.07 8.25
N LYS A 14 1.34 -3.95 9.12
CA LYS A 14 1.12 -3.79 10.55
C LYS A 14 0.57 -2.39 10.85
N ALA A 15 -0.69 -2.31 11.26
CA ALA A 15 -1.31 -1.05 11.61
C ALA A 15 -0.85 -0.57 13.00
N GLU A 16 -0.45 0.70 13.11
CA GLU A 16 -0.06 1.33 14.37
C GLU A 16 -0.55 2.79 14.45
N TRP A 17 -0.89 3.27 15.64
CA TRP A 17 -1.23 4.67 15.86
C TRP A 17 0.05 5.52 15.97
N VAL A 18 0.00 6.78 15.52
CA VAL A 18 1.08 7.75 15.81
C VAL A 18 1.27 7.86 17.32
N THR A 19 2.51 7.69 17.78
CA THR A 19 2.91 7.57 19.19
C THR A 19 2.59 8.80 20.05
N ASN A 20 2.16 9.90 19.43
CA ASN A 20 1.83 11.17 20.09
C ASN A 20 0.32 11.36 20.34
N SER A 21 -0.50 10.40 19.92
CA SER A 21 -1.94 10.41 20.21
C SER A 21 -2.15 10.02 21.67
N SER A 22 -2.20 11.01 22.55
CA SER A 22 -2.54 10.91 23.97
C SER A 22 -4.01 10.50 24.22
N VAL A 23 -4.55 9.60 23.39
CA VAL A 23 -5.92 9.14 23.48
C VAL A 23 -5.96 7.88 24.32
N LEU A 24 -6.35 8.10 25.58
CA LEU A 24 -6.96 7.17 26.52
C LEU A 24 -7.70 6.03 25.77
N GLY A 25 -7.17 4.81 25.85
CA GLY A 25 -7.78 3.61 25.25
C GLY A 25 -7.56 3.51 23.74
N SER A 26 -6.43 2.94 23.32
CA SER A 26 -6.21 2.59 21.92
C SER A 26 -7.28 1.59 21.48
N VAL A 27 -8.23 2.04 20.66
CA VAL A 27 -9.18 1.16 19.97
C VAL A 27 -8.36 0.08 19.25
N PRO A 28 -8.68 -1.22 19.42
CA PRO A 28 -7.97 -2.29 18.71
C PRO A 28 -8.01 -2.02 17.21
N LEU A 29 -6.83 -1.96 16.58
CA LEU A 29 -6.73 -1.77 15.14
C LEU A 29 -7.13 -3.07 14.43
N ARG A 30 -8.04 -2.95 13.47
CA ARG A 30 -8.37 -4.05 12.56
C ARG A 30 -7.15 -4.39 11.70
N ARG A 31 -7.13 -5.61 11.16
CA ARG A 31 -6.16 -6.00 10.14
C ARG A 31 -6.45 -5.21 8.87
N PHE A 32 -5.40 -4.68 8.25
CA PHE A 32 -5.50 -3.98 6.98
C PHE A 32 -4.92 -4.86 5.88
N LEU A 33 -5.56 -4.83 4.71
CA LEU A 33 -4.98 -5.35 3.48
C LEU A 33 -4.44 -4.19 2.66
N MET A 34 -3.21 -4.33 2.19
CA MET A 34 -2.57 -3.45 1.22
C MET A 34 -2.67 -4.05 -0.18
N HIS A 35 -2.96 -3.19 -1.15
CA HIS A 35 -2.88 -3.50 -2.57
C HIS A 35 -2.13 -2.40 -3.30
N VAL A 36 -1.02 -2.76 -3.94
CA VAL A 36 -0.21 -1.86 -4.77
C VAL A 36 -0.28 -2.34 -6.21
N PHE A 37 -0.72 -1.47 -7.12
CA PHE A 37 -0.89 -1.83 -8.52
C PHE A 37 -0.77 -0.61 -9.44
N ALA A 38 -0.44 -0.86 -10.70
CA ALA A 38 -0.39 0.17 -11.72
C ALA A 38 -1.72 0.19 -12.49
N PRO A 39 -2.59 1.21 -12.33
CA PRO A 39 -3.82 1.32 -13.12
C PRO A 39 -3.55 1.65 -14.59
N ASP A 40 -2.38 2.23 -14.88
CA ASP A 40 -1.88 2.56 -16.19
C ASP A 40 -0.34 2.56 -16.18
N TYR A 41 0.28 2.93 -17.29
CA TYR A 41 1.73 2.87 -17.45
C TYR A 41 2.52 3.98 -16.75
N TYR A 42 1.85 4.99 -16.17
CA TYR A 42 2.45 6.21 -15.63
C TYR A 42 2.14 6.42 -14.15
N HIS A 43 1.26 5.63 -13.56
CA HIS A 43 0.85 5.76 -12.17
C HIS A 43 1.01 4.46 -11.40
N LEU A 44 1.38 4.60 -10.13
CA LEU A 44 1.36 3.55 -9.15
C LEU A 44 0.35 3.90 -8.07
N LYS A 45 -0.63 3.02 -7.84
CA LYS A 45 -1.68 3.19 -6.85
C LYS A 45 -1.38 2.34 -5.63
N PHE A 46 -1.45 2.96 -4.46
CA PHE A 46 -1.36 2.33 -3.16
C PHE A 46 -2.74 2.38 -2.53
N LEU A 47 -3.27 1.24 -2.09
CA LEU A 47 -4.55 1.11 -1.41
C LEU A 47 -4.33 0.35 -0.11
N ALA A 48 -4.95 0.79 0.98
CA ALA A 48 -4.99 0.09 2.25
C ALA A 48 -6.42 0.11 2.79
N THR A 49 -6.97 -1.04 3.16
CA THR A 49 -8.35 -1.13 3.68
C THR A 49 -8.52 -2.17 4.77
N ASP A 50 -9.40 -1.90 5.73
CA ASP A 50 -9.86 -2.86 6.73
C ASP A 50 -11.14 -3.63 6.30
N PHE A 51 -11.59 -3.43 5.05
CA PHE A 51 -12.86 -3.96 4.51
C PHE A 51 -14.10 -3.59 5.35
N HIS A 52 -13.99 -2.54 6.16
CA HIS A 52 -15.03 -2.10 7.06
C HIS A 52 -15.27 -0.59 6.89
N SER A 53 -14.61 0.24 7.70
CA SER A 53 -14.86 1.69 7.75
C SER A 53 -13.69 2.52 7.28
N ASN A 54 -12.56 1.90 6.95
CA ASN A 54 -11.36 2.62 6.60
C ASN A 54 -10.77 2.07 5.32
N THR A 55 -10.86 2.87 4.26
CA THR A 55 -10.16 2.65 3.01
C THR A 55 -9.35 3.90 2.70
N PHE A 56 -8.05 3.72 2.47
CA PHE A 56 -7.10 4.78 2.18
C PHE A 56 -6.41 4.52 0.85
N HIS A 57 -6.11 5.58 0.11
CA HIS A 57 -5.36 5.45 -1.13
C HIS A 57 -4.36 6.57 -1.38
N ALA A 58 -3.40 6.29 -2.24
CA ALA A 58 -2.59 7.28 -2.92
C ALA A 58 -2.39 6.88 -4.37
N LEU A 59 -2.38 7.85 -5.27
CA LEU A 59 -1.95 7.67 -6.65
C LEU A 59 -0.67 8.49 -6.84
N LYS A 60 0.40 7.84 -7.28
CA LYS A 60 1.69 8.48 -7.50
C LYS A 60 2.06 8.39 -8.97
N SER A 61 2.32 9.52 -9.61
CA SER A 61 2.86 9.55 -10.96
C SER A 61 4.34 9.16 -10.96
N VAL A 62 4.88 8.78 -12.13
CA VAL A 62 6.33 8.56 -12.32
C VAL A 62 7.14 9.74 -11.79
N VAL A 63 6.78 10.98 -12.15
CA VAL A 63 7.49 12.19 -11.69
C VAL A 63 7.51 12.30 -10.16
N GLN A 64 6.38 12.08 -9.49
CA GLN A 64 6.33 12.13 -8.02
C GLN A 64 7.16 11.03 -7.34
N LEU A 65 7.32 9.90 -8.02
CA LEU A 65 8.15 8.80 -7.55
C LEU A 65 9.63 9.06 -7.82
N GLU A 66 9.99 9.72 -8.93
CA GLU A 66 11.36 10.20 -9.18
C GLU A 66 11.77 11.25 -8.14
N ASP A 67 10.91 12.22 -7.85
CA ASP A 67 11.14 13.20 -6.77
C ASP A 67 11.34 12.47 -5.42
N MET A 68 10.55 11.42 -5.16
CA MET A 68 10.70 10.61 -3.97
C MET A 68 12.05 9.87 -3.97
N ARG A 69 12.47 9.25 -5.08
CA ARG A 69 13.77 8.58 -5.22
C ARG A 69 14.91 9.51 -4.82
N ASP A 70 14.88 10.71 -5.38
CA ASP A 70 15.91 11.72 -5.16
C ASP A 70 15.91 12.20 -3.71
N SER A 71 14.72 12.36 -3.11
CA SER A 71 14.57 12.76 -1.70
C SER A 71 15.09 11.73 -0.69
N ILE A 72 14.93 10.42 -0.97
CA ILE A 72 15.39 9.34 -0.09
C ILE A 72 16.82 8.87 -0.41
N GLY A 73 17.42 9.41 -1.46
CA GLY A 73 18.82 9.17 -1.83
C GLY A 73 19.10 7.78 -2.41
N ILE A 74 18.12 7.15 -3.08
CA ILE A 74 18.36 5.89 -3.80
C ILE A 74 18.94 6.22 -5.18
N GLY A 75 20.23 5.90 -5.37
CA GLY A 75 20.87 6.00 -6.69
C GLY A 75 20.51 4.83 -7.61
N GLY A 76 20.98 4.89 -8.86
CA GLY A 76 20.74 3.86 -9.87
C GLY A 76 19.73 4.28 -10.94
N SER A 77 19.29 3.31 -11.73
CA SER A 77 18.30 3.51 -12.78
C SER A 77 16.88 3.67 -12.21
N TRP A 78 15.95 4.12 -13.05
CA TRP A 78 14.53 4.11 -12.70
C TRP A 78 14.03 2.70 -12.35
N SER A 79 14.43 1.68 -13.11
CA SER A 79 14.05 0.29 -12.85
C SER A 79 14.56 -0.21 -11.50
N ASP A 80 15.80 0.13 -11.13
CA ASP A 80 16.35 -0.21 -9.80
C ASP A 80 15.51 0.39 -8.67
N PHE A 81 14.98 1.60 -8.88
CA PHE A 81 14.10 2.25 -7.91
C PHE A 81 12.70 1.62 -7.86
N VAL A 82 12.14 1.21 -8.99
CA VAL A 82 10.88 0.45 -9.01
C VAL A 82 11.04 -0.88 -8.28
N ASP A 83 12.13 -1.60 -8.54
CA ASP A 83 12.48 -2.84 -7.82
C ASP A 83 12.67 -2.60 -6.32
N TYR A 84 13.24 -1.45 -5.95
CA TYR A 84 13.36 -1.02 -4.57
C TYR A 84 12.00 -0.82 -3.90
N ILE A 85 11.05 -0.15 -4.57
CA ILE A 85 9.67 0.01 -4.09
C ILE A 85 9.02 -1.37 -3.92
N ILE A 86 9.10 -2.22 -4.94
CA ILE A 86 8.52 -3.58 -4.94
C ILE A 86 9.05 -4.38 -3.75
N ALA A 87 10.38 -4.39 -3.55
CA ALA A 87 11.00 -5.12 -2.45
C ALA A 87 10.60 -4.52 -1.08
N SER A 88 10.48 -3.20 -0.98
CA SER A 88 10.06 -2.53 0.26
C SER A 88 8.62 -2.89 0.63
N VAL A 89 7.68 -2.81 -0.30
CA VAL A 89 6.26 -3.10 -0.03
C VAL A 89 5.95 -4.60 0.10
N LYS A 90 6.87 -5.48 -0.32
CA LYS A 90 6.80 -6.92 -0.09
C LYS A 90 7.48 -7.37 1.21
N SER A 91 8.20 -6.47 1.89
CA SER A 91 8.87 -6.80 3.13
C SER A 91 7.86 -7.13 4.24
N GLU A 92 8.29 -7.87 5.26
CA GLU A 92 7.45 -8.18 6.42
C GLU A 92 7.26 -6.98 7.36
N ASP A 93 8.09 -5.94 7.20
CA ASP A 93 8.13 -4.74 8.06
C ASP A 93 7.29 -3.58 7.53
N VAL A 94 6.35 -3.83 6.61
CA VAL A 94 5.45 -2.79 6.11
C VAL A 94 4.48 -2.37 7.21
N LYS A 95 4.41 -1.07 7.47
CA LYS A 95 3.56 -0.47 8.48
C LYS A 95 2.53 0.47 7.87
N LEU A 96 1.33 0.47 8.45
CA LEU A 96 0.31 1.46 8.19
C LEU A 96 0.17 2.34 9.44
N VAL A 97 0.77 3.52 9.40
CA VAL A 97 0.72 4.47 10.50
C VAL A 97 -0.55 5.29 10.37
N LEU A 98 -1.45 5.18 11.33
CA LEU A 98 -2.74 5.84 11.37
C LEU A 98 -2.67 7.07 12.26
N GLU A 99 -3.24 8.18 11.79
CA GLU A 99 -3.39 9.38 12.59
C GLU A 99 -4.88 9.73 12.75
N LYS A 100 -5.21 10.16 13.96
CA LYS A 100 -6.56 10.52 14.39
C LYS A 100 -6.54 12.00 14.76
N ARG A 101 -7.53 12.76 14.30
CA ARG A 101 -7.77 14.11 14.82
C ARG A 101 -8.60 14.04 16.09
N SER A 102 -8.43 15.01 16.99
CA SER A 102 -9.07 15.00 18.31
C SER A 102 -10.60 14.95 18.28
N ASP A 103 -11.20 15.34 17.16
CA ASP A 103 -12.64 15.44 16.90
C ASP A 103 -13.22 14.29 16.07
N SER A 104 -12.40 13.36 15.56
CA SER A 104 -12.88 12.26 14.71
C SER A 104 -13.14 10.98 15.50
N ASP A 105 -14.09 10.14 15.07
CA ASP A 105 -14.31 8.81 15.66
C ASP A 105 -13.37 7.72 15.11
N GLY A 106 -12.60 8.03 14.07
CA GLY A 106 -11.68 7.11 13.42
C GLY A 106 -10.46 7.80 12.80
N PRO A 107 -9.56 7.04 12.16
CA PRO A 107 -8.38 7.60 11.50
C PRO A 107 -8.80 8.52 10.35
N THR A 108 -8.14 9.67 10.24
CA THR A 108 -8.38 10.69 9.20
C THR A 108 -7.34 10.64 8.10
N CYS A 109 -6.13 10.22 8.45
CA CYS A 109 -4.99 10.08 7.55
C CYS A 109 -4.23 8.80 7.88
N ALA A 110 -3.56 8.28 6.87
CA ALA A 110 -2.70 7.12 7.01
C ALA A 110 -1.40 7.33 6.24
N LYS A 111 -0.33 6.71 6.71
CA LYS A 111 0.95 6.69 6.01
C LYS A 111 1.42 5.25 5.87
N LEU A 112 1.66 4.83 4.64
CA LEU A 112 2.32 3.55 4.37
C LEU A 112 3.82 3.75 4.51
N VAL A 113 4.43 3.04 5.44
CA VAL A 113 5.87 3.11 5.72
C VAL A 113 6.46 1.74 5.43
N ALA A 114 7.47 1.68 4.58
CA ALA A 114 8.11 0.43 4.22
C ALA A 114 9.61 0.64 3.98
N GLN A 115 10.37 -0.43 4.13
CA GLN A 115 11.81 -0.44 3.85
C GLN A 115 12.18 -1.80 3.27
N LYS A 116 13.12 -1.84 2.34
CA LYS A 116 13.58 -3.10 1.75
C LYS A 116 14.26 -4.02 2.77
N ALA A 117 15.03 -3.43 3.68
CA ALA A 117 15.71 -4.12 4.78
C ALA A 117 16.10 -3.11 5.87
N LYS A 118 16.41 -3.59 7.07
CA LYS A 118 16.89 -2.75 8.16
C LYS A 118 18.16 -1.99 7.75
N GLY A 119 18.14 -0.67 7.95
CA GLY A 119 19.25 0.22 7.60
C GLY A 119 19.21 0.77 6.17
N MET A 120 18.23 0.37 5.37
CA MET A 120 17.99 0.93 4.02
C MET A 120 17.04 2.13 4.08
N PRO A 121 17.05 3.03 3.07
CA PRO A 121 16.16 4.18 3.02
C PRO A 121 14.67 3.83 3.11
N VAL A 122 13.92 4.52 3.96
CA VAL A 122 12.51 4.23 4.19
C VAL A 122 11.65 4.92 3.12
N ILE A 123 10.74 4.19 2.47
CA ILE A 123 9.69 4.77 1.65
C ILE A 123 8.50 5.15 2.53
N SER A 124 7.90 6.31 2.24
CA SER A 124 6.83 6.85 3.05
C SER A 124 5.76 7.50 2.18
N ILE A 125 4.62 6.82 2.04
CA ILE A 125 3.53 7.24 1.16
C ILE A 125 2.35 7.70 2.01
N SER A 126 2.07 9.00 2.01
CA SER A 126 0.85 9.54 2.62
C SER A 126 -0.37 9.09 1.81
N LEU A 127 -1.37 8.55 2.50
CA LEU A 127 -2.62 8.05 1.96
C LEU A 127 -3.79 8.94 2.42
N THR A 128 -4.72 9.19 1.52
CA THR A 128 -5.95 9.93 1.77
C THR A 128 -7.09 8.95 2.03
N LYS A 129 -7.94 9.25 3.01
CA LYS A 129 -9.14 8.46 3.28
C LYS A 129 -10.13 8.59 2.13
N LEU A 130 -10.71 7.47 1.70
CA LEU A 130 -11.81 7.42 0.76
C LEU A 130 -13.13 7.38 1.53
N GLU A 131 -14.10 8.14 1.03
CA GLU A 131 -15.45 8.19 1.56
C GLU A 131 -16.44 7.53 0.58
N ASP A 132 -17.53 7.01 1.13
CA ASP A 132 -18.73 6.53 0.43
C ASP A 132 -18.45 5.67 -0.84
N SER A 133 -18.89 6.17 -2.00
CA SER A 133 -18.83 5.46 -3.28
C SER A 133 -17.40 5.22 -3.75
N ALA A 134 -16.45 6.13 -3.44
CA ALA A 134 -15.06 5.95 -3.81
C ALA A 134 -14.42 4.80 -3.02
N ALA A 135 -14.77 4.66 -1.73
CA ALA A 135 -14.34 3.53 -0.93
C ALA A 135 -14.94 2.21 -1.46
N ASN A 136 -16.24 2.19 -1.74
CA ASN A 136 -16.92 1.00 -2.27
C ASN A 136 -16.33 0.54 -3.61
N ASN A 137 -16.08 1.48 -4.54
CA ASN A 137 -15.45 1.16 -5.82
C ASN A 137 -14.03 0.61 -5.64
N ALA A 138 -13.28 1.12 -4.66
CA ALA A 138 -11.94 0.59 -4.37
C ALA A 138 -12.00 -0.82 -3.80
N LEU A 139 -12.97 -1.11 -2.91
CA LEU A 139 -13.22 -2.44 -2.35
C LEU A 139 -13.66 -3.44 -3.41
N GLU A 140 -14.56 -3.04 -4.32
CA GLU A 140 -15.01 -3.88 -5.43
C GLU A 140 -13.83 -4.28 -6.31
N ASN A 141 -13.05 -3.31 -6.77
CA ASN A 141 -11.87 -3.55 -7.61
C ASN A 141 -10.84 -4.44 -6.91
N LEU A 142 -10.55 -4.18 -5.64
CA LEU A 142 -9.65 -5.00 -4.83
C LEU A 142 -10.15 -6.44 -4.71
N SER A 143 -11.43 -6.63 -4.45
CA SER A 143 -12.06 -7.95 -4.30
C SER A 143 -11.97 -8.77 -5.59
N PHE A 144 -12.28 -8.15 -6.74
CA PHE A 144 -12.11 -8.80 -8.04
C PHE A 144 -10.63 -9.11 -8.34
N SER A 145 -9.73 -8.21 -7.97
CA SER A 145 -8.28 -8.40 -8.17
C SER A 145 -7.74 -9.59 -7.37
N LEU A 146 -8.13 -9.69 -6.09
CA LEU A 146 -7.82 -10.83 -5.23
C LEU A 146 -8.38 -12.14 -5.77
N PHE A 147 -9.65 -12.14 -6.19
CA PHE A 147 -10.29 -13.32 -6.76
C PHE A 147 -9.57 -13.82 -8.02
N LYS A 148 -9.18 -12.90 -8.91
CA LYS A 148 -8.38 -13.23 -10.10
C LYS A 148 -7.02 -13.81 -9.71
N ALA A 149 -6.32 -13.18 -8.76
CA ALA A 149 -5.03 -13.65 -8.28
C ALA A 149 -5.12 -15.07 -7.67
N LEU A 150 -6.16 -15.33 -6.87
CA LEU A 150 -6.41 -16.65 -6.29
C LEU A 150 -6.67 -17.71 -7.37
N LYS A 151 -7.51 -17.41 -8.37
CA LYS A 151 -7.76 -18.33 -9.48
C LYS A 151 -6.49 -18.64 -10.28
N SER A 152 -5.66 -17.62 -10.55
CA SER A 152 -4.38 -17.81 -11.22
C SER A 152 -3.44 -18.71 -10.41
N ALA A 153 -3.36 -18.53 -9.08
CA ALA A 153 -2.55 -19.38 -8.22
C ALA A 153 -3.05 -20.84 -8.18
N GLN A 154 -4.38 -21.03 -8.15
CA GLN A 154 -4.98 -22.37 -8.17
C GLN A 154 -4.76 -23.11 -9.49
N ASN A 155 -4.87 -22.41 -10.62
CA ASN A 155 -4.62 -23.01 -11.93
C ASN A 155 -3.14 -23.39 -12.09
N LEU A 156 -2.22 -22.53 -11.63
CA LEU A 156 -0.79 -22.82 -11.67
C LEU A 156 -0.45 -24.09 -10.88
N ASN A 157 -1.06 -24.29 -9.70
CA ASN A 157 -0.82 -25.48 -8.90
C ASN A 157 -1.35 -26.78 -9.55
N ARG A 158 -2.36 -26.70 -10.41
CA ARG A 158 -2.90 -27.87 -11.13
C ARG A 158 -1.98 -28.33 -12.27
N ASP A 159 -1.23 -27.42 -12.88
CA ASP A 159 -0.29 -27.73 -13.96
C ASP A 159 1.00 -28.41 -13.46
N PHE A 160 1.28 -28.36 -12.14
CA PHE A 160 2.42 -29.07 -11.52
C PHE A 160 2.07 -30.46 -10.97
N ASP A 161 0.78 -30.79 -10.88
CA ASP A 161 0.27 -32.09 -10.40
C ASP A 161 -0.15 -33.03 -11.56
N SER A 162 0.07 -32.64 -12.82
CA SER A 162 -0.25 -33.39 -14.05
C SER A 162 0.99 -33.74 -14.86
#